data_AF-Q3KGD0-F1
#
_entry.id   AF-Q3KGD0-F1
#
_cell.length_a   1.000
_cell.length_b   1.000
_cell.length_c   1.000
_cell.angle_alpha   90.00
_cell.angle_beta   90.00
_cell.angle_gamma   90.00
#
_symmetry.space_group_name_H-M   'P 1'
#
loop_
_entity.id
_entity.type
_entity.pdbx_description
1 polymer ?
#
loop_
_entity_poly.entity_id
_entity_poly.type
_entity_poly.pdbx_seq_one_letter_code
_entity_poly.pdbx_strand_id
1 'polypeptide(L)'
;MGYLLFVTLIQAFSFSLIGEYLAGHVDSYFAVLVRVVLAGLVFIPLTRWRSVEPAFMRGMLLIGALQFGVTYVCLYLSFRVLTVPEVLLFTILTPLHVTLIEDALNRRFNPWALIAALVAVCGAAVIRYDRINPDFFMGFLLLQLANFTYAAGQVLYKHLVAKHPSDLPHYRRFGFFYLGALAVALPAFLLFGKSNFLPEAPLQWGVLVFLGLVSTALGLYWWNKGACLVNGGTLAVMNNLHVPVGLLLNLLIWNQHEELGRLFLGGSVILAAVWISRLGIRQSAPIAPPETR
;
A
#
# COMPACT_ATOMS: atom_id res chain seq x y z
N MET A 1 14.87 9.09 -6.29
CA MET A 1 14.57 9.00 -4.85
C MET A 1 13.61 10.08 -4.35
N GLY A 2 13.72 11.36 -4.77
CA GLY A 2 12.86 12.45 -4.27
C GLY A 2 11.34 12.19 -4.34
N TYR A 3 10.84 11.57 -5.42
CA TYR A 3 9.42 11.19 -5.51
C TYR A 3 8.97 10.26 -4.38
N LEU A 4 9.75 9.21 -4.07
CA LEU A 4 9.39 8.22 -3.05
C LEU A 4 9.37 8.86 -1.67
N LEU A 5 10.37 9.67 -1.32
CA LEU A 5 10.42 10.39 -0.04
C LEU A 5 9.23 11.33 0.15
N PHE A 6 8.89 12.11 -0.89
CA PHE A 6 7.76 13.02 -0.84
C PHE A 6 6.43 12.27 -0.65
N VAL A 7 6.25 11.17 -1.39
CA VAL A 7 5.05 10.34 -1.27
C VAL A 7 4.99 9.65 0.09
N THR A 8 6.10 9.19 0.65
CA THR A 8 6.16 8.61 1.99
C THR A 8 5.63 9.58 3.05
N LEU A 9 6.00 10.87 2.98
CA LEU A 9 5.49 11.88 3.90
C LEU A 9 3.97 12.07 3.75
N ILE A 10 3.48 12.16 2.50
CA ILE A 10 2.05 12.25 2.22
C ILE A 10 1.30 11.03 2.76
N GLN A 11 1.84 9.83 2.54
CA GLN A 11 1.24 8.59 3.01
C GLN A 11 1.18 8.59 4.54
N ALA A 12 2.30 8.83 5.23
CA ALA A 12 2.36 8.88 6.69
C ALA A 12 1.31 9.82 7.29
N PHE A 13 1.16 11.02 6.71
CA PHE A 13 0.12 11.96 7.11
C PHE A 13 -1.29 11.46 6.78
N SER A 14 -1.48 10.82 5.62
CA SER A 14 -2.75 10.24 5.20
C SER A 14 -3.26 9.15 6.14
N PHE A 15 -2.40 8.24 6.62
CA PHE A 15 -2.80 7.20 7.58
C PHE A 15 -3.36 7.81 8.87
N SER A 16 -2.74 8.87 9.38
CA SER A 16 -3.22 9.58 10.57
C SER A 16 -4.56 10.28 10.33
N LEU A 17 -4.72 10.98 9.20
CA LEU A 17 -5.99 11.64 8.86
C LEU A 17 -7.14 10.64 8.68
N ILE A 18 -6.87 9.47 8.09
CA ILE A 18 -7.88 8.43 7.90
C ILE A 18 -8.34 7.92 9.27
N GLY A 19 -7.40 7.58 10.15
CA GLY A 19 -7.74 7.06 11.48
C GLY A 19 -8.51 8.06 12.34
N GLU A 20 -8.10 9.33 12.34
CA GLU A 20 -8.71 10.33 13.23
C GLU A 20 -10.05 10.86 12.73
N TYR A 21 -10.14 11.20 11.43
CA TYR A 21 -11.28 11.97 10.92
C TYR A 21 -12.29 11.13 10.11
N LEU A 22 -11.88 9.97 9.60
CA LEU A 22 -12.73 9.14 8.73
C LEU A 22 -13.12 7.82 9.38
N ALA A 23 -12.20 7.12 10.04
CA ALA A 23 -12.48 5.83 10.65
C ALA A 23 -13.56 5.99 11.75
N GLY A 24 -14.61 5.16 11.68
CA GLY A 24 -15.74 5.21 12.61
C GLY A 24 -16.75 6.34 12.35
N HIS A 25 -16.40 7.36 11.56
CA HIS A 25 -17.27 8.52 11.28
C HIS A 25 -17.84 8.54 9.86
N VAL A 26 -17.09 8.07 8.87
CA VAL A 26 -17.48 8.07 7.46
C VAL A 26 -17.46 6.64 6.93
N ASP A 27 -18.43 6.30 6.08
CA ASP A 27 -18.47 5.00 5.42
C ASP A 27 -17.17 4.72 4.65
N SER A 28 -16.53 3.58 4.96
CA SER A 28 -15.27 3.16 4.38
C SER A 28 -15.34 3.05 2.86
N TYR A 29 -16.44 2.51 2.31
CA TYR A 29 -16.59 2.32 0.86
C TYR A 29 -16.81 3.66 0.16
N PHE A 30 -17.58 4.55 0.77
CA PHE A 30 -17.78 5.92 0.27
C PHE A 30 -16.47 6.70 0.22
N ALA A 31 -15.70 6.67 1.32
CA ALA A 31 -14.41 7.37 1.39
C ALA A 31 -13.44 6.89 0.30
N VAL A 32 -13.37 5.58 0.05
CA VAL A 32 -12.58 5.01 -1.03
C VAL A 32 -13.11 5.46 -2.38
N LEU A 33 -14.42 5.36 -2.64
CA LEU A 33 -15.03 5.75 -3.90
C LEU A 33 -14.74 7.22 -4.24
N VAL A 34 -14.95 8.14 -3.30
CA VAL A 34 -14.68 9.58 -3.51
C VAL A 34 -13.21 9.80 -3.88
N ARG A 35 -12.27 9.14 -3.19
CA ARG A 35 -10.84 9.24 -3.52
C ARG A 35 -10.54 8.74 -4.93
N VAL A 36 -11.11 7.60 -5.33
CA VAL A 36 -10.95 7.03 -6.68
C VAL A 36 -11.53 7.97 -7.72
N VAL A 37 -12.72 8.51 -7.49
CA VAL A 37 -13.40 9.42 -8.42
C VAL A 37 -12.61 10.71 -8.58
N LEU A 38 -12.18 11.34 -7.48
CA LEU A 38 -11.37 12.56 -7.53
C LEU A 38 -10.06 12.35 -8.30
N ALA A 39 -9.36 11.25 -8.04
CA ALA A 39 -8.14 10.94 -8.77
C ALA A 39 -8.39 10.58 -10.23
N GLY A 40 -9.49 9.88 -10.51
CA GLY A 40 -10.00 9.60 -11.84
C GLY A 40 -10.27 10.89 -12.62
N LEU A 41 -10.94 11.86 -12.01
CA LEU A 41 -11.22 13.17 -12.63
C LEU A 41 -9.95 13.94 -13.01
N VAL A 42 -8.82 13.70 -12.34
CA VAL A 42 -7.53 14.29 -12.72
C VAL A 42 -6.90 13.57 -13.91
N PHE A 43 -6.85 12.24 -13.91
CA PHE A 43 -6.07 11.48 -14.89
C PHE A 43 -6.87 10.99 -16.10
N ILE A 44 -8.17 10.74 -15.97
CA ILE A 44 -9.04 10.26 -17.05
C ILE A 44 -9.09 11.29 -18.20
N PRO A 45 -9.27 12.60 -17.97
CA PRO A 45 -9.26 13.59 -19.06
C PRO A 45 -7.90 13.72 -19.75
N LEU A 46 -6.81 13.49 -19.00
CA LEU A 46 -5.44 13.53 -19.51
C LEU A 46 -5.04 12.24 -20.26
N THR A 47 -5.88 11.21 -20.20
CA THR A 47 -5.58 9.90 -20.77
C THR A 47 -5.80 9.89 -22.26
N ARG A 48 -4.81 9.39 -23.01
CA ARG A 48 -4.97 9.10 -24.44
C ARG A 48 -5.64 7.75 -24.62
N TRP A 49 -6.89 7.80 -25.05
CA TRP A 49 -7.71 6.62 -25.35
C TRP A 49 -7.34 5.94 -26.68
N ARG A 50 -6.84 6.73 -27.64
CA ARG A 50 -6.43 6.24 -28.96
C ARG A 50 -4.91 6.06 -28.96
N SER A 51 -4.45 4.90 -29.44
CA SER A 51 -3.02 4.49 -29.52
C SER A 51 -2.43 3.82 -28.27
N VAL A 52 -3.25 3.19 -27.42
CA VAL A 52 -2.75 2.34 -26.32
C VAL A 52 -3.01 0.88 -26.65
N GLU A 53 -1.97 0.06 -26.52
CA GLU A 53 -2.06 -1.37 -26.80
C GLU A 53 -3.07 -2.06 -25.85
N PRO A 54 -3.96 -2.92 -26.37
CA PRO A 54 -4.97 -3.59 -25.54
C PRO A 54 -4.38 -4.42 -24.40
N ALA A 55 -3.18 -4.99 -24.60
CA ALA A 55 -2.46 -5.72 -23.55
C ALA A 55 -2.04 -4.80 -22.40
N PHE A 56 -1.48 -3.63 -22.70
CA PHE A 56 -1.12 -2.62 -21.72
C PHE A 56 -2.35 -2.08 -20.98
N MET A 57 -3.42 -1.77 -21.71
CA MET A 57 -4.68 -1.30 -21.14
C MET A 57 -5.25 -2.29 -20.11
N ARG A 58 -5.36 -3.58 -20.47
CA ARG A 58 -5.84 -4.63 -19.55
C ARG A 58 -4.94 -4.78 -18.34
N GLY A 59 -3.62 -4.72 -18.54
CA GLY A 59 -2.65 -4.74 -17.44
C GLY A 59 -2.87 -3.57 -16.47
N MET A 60 -3.04 -2.35 -16.99
CA MET A 60 -3.29 -1.16 -16.17
C MET A 60 -4.62 -1.22 -15.41
N LEU A 61 -5.68 -1.73 -16.04
CA LEU A 61 -6.97 -1.95 -15.37
C LEU A 61 -6.81 -2.94 -14.20
N LEU A 62 -6.13 -4.07 -14.42
CA LEU A 62 -5.88 -5.05 -13.37
C LEU A 62 -5.02 -4.47 -12.23
N ILE A 63 -3.94 -3.76 -12.57
CA ILE A 63 -3.07 -3.11 -11.59
C ILE A 63 -3.86 -2.12 -10.75
N GLY A 64 -4.68 -1.27 -11.37
CA GLY A 64 -5.52 -0.31 -10.65
C GLY A 64 -6.57 -0.97 -9.76
N ALA A 65 -7.21 -2.03 -10.25
CA ALA A 65 -8.16 -2.83 -9.48
C ALA A 65 -7.50 -3.42 -8.22
N LEU A 66 -6.30 -3.98 -8.33
CA LEU A 66 -5.58 -4.56 -7.19
C LEU A 66 -5.00 -3.50 -6.26
N GLN A 67 -4.16 -2.60 -6.79
CA GLN A 67 -3.34 -1.66 -6.01
C GLN A 67 -4.16 -0.58 -5.32
N PHE A 68 -5.33 -0.25 -5.87
CA PHE A 68 -6.15 0.83 -5.34
C PHE A 68 -7.57 0.39 -5.03
N GLY A 69 -8.21 -0.37 -5.93
CA GLY A 69 -9.56 -0.89 -5.68
C GLY A 69 -9.62 -1.77 -4.44
N VAL A 70 -9.02 -2.96 -4.51
CA VAL A 70 -9.04 -3.95 -3.43
C VAL A 70 -8.22 -3.47 -2.23
N THR A 71 -7.00 -2.97 -2.49
CA THR A 71 -6.12 -2.48 -1.42
C THR A 71 -6.82 -1.49 -0.51
N TYR A 72 -7.48 -0.46 -1.07
CA TYR A 72 -8.05 0.58 -0.22
C TYR A 72 -9.34 0.15 0.46
N VAL A 73 -10.18 -0.65 -0.20
CA VAL A 73 -11.36 -1.22 0.46
C VAL A 73 -10.92 -2.02 1.70
N CYS A 74 -9.95 -2.93 1.53
CA CYS A 74 -9.43 -3.72 2.64
C CYS A 74 -8.74 -2.87 3.71
N LEU A 75 -7.94 -1.88 3.31
CA LEU A 75 -7.27 -0.95 4.23
C LEU A 75 -8.28 -0.17 5.08
N TYR A 76 -9.29 0.45 4.46
CA TYR A 76 -10.30 1.22 5.18
C TYR A 76 -11.17 0.35 6.09
N LEU A 77 -11.48 -0.87 5.67
CA LEU A 77 -12.17 -1.82 6.55
C LEU A 77 -11.31 -2.22 7.75
N SER A 78 -9.99 -2.38 7.57
CA SER A 78 -9.07 -2.67 8.66
C SER A 78 -9.02 -1.55 9.70
N PHE A 79 -9.09 -0.28 9.27
CA PHE A 79 -9.15 0.89 10.17
C PHE A 79 -10.41 0.94 11.06
N ARG A 80 -11.44 0.14 10.79
CA ARG A 80 -12.62 0.06 11.68
C ARG A 80 -12.35 -0.73 12.96
N VAL A 81 -11.31 -1.57 12.96
CA VAL A 81 -11.00 -2.51 14.04
C VAL A 81 -9.55 -2.42 14.54
N LEU A 82 -8.67 -1.82 13.74
CA LEU A 82 -7.26 -1.56 14.05
C LEU A 82 -7.02 -0.07 14.29
N THR A 83 -6.09 0.24 15.20
CA THR A 83 -5.62 1.62 15.42
C THR A 83 -4.61 2.04 14.36
N VAL A 84 -4.36 3.35 14.23
CA VAL A 84 -3.33 3.89 13.30
C VAL A 84 -1.95 3.23 13.54
N PRO A 85 -1.44 3.16 14.78
CA PRO A 85 -0.22 2.43 15.09
C PRO A 85 -0.18 0.99 14.59
N GLU A 86 -1.27 0.24 14.79
CA GLU A 86 -1.35 -1.17 14.42
C GLU A 86 -1.33 -1.34 12.90
N VAL A 87 -2.11 -0.52 12.18
CA VAL A 87 -2.09 -0.52 10.72
C VAL A 87 -0.68 -0.22 10.21
N LEU A 88 -0.03 0.81 10.74
CA LEU A 88 1.34 1.17 10.35
C LEU A 88 2.32 0.02 10.63
N LEU A 89 2.29 -0.57 11.82
CA LEU A 89 3.15 -1.71 12.17
C LEU A 89 2.94 -2.88 11.21
N PHE A 90 1.71 -3.27 10.91
CA PHE A 90 1.46 -4.42 10.04
C PHE A 90 1.74 -4.16 8.55
N THR A 91 1.76 -2.89 8.11
CA THR A 91 2.14 -2.54 6.72
C THR A 91 3.63 -2.75 6.42
N ILE A 92 4.47 -2.89 7.44
CA ILE A 92 5.90 -3.19 7.28
C ILE A 92 6.19 -4.52 6.56
N LEU A 93 5.15 -5.36 6.43
CA LEU A 93 5.19 -6.64 5.74
C LEU A 93 5.03 -6.48 4.23
N THR A 94 4.75 -5.28 3.73
CA THR A 94 4.61 -5.03 2.30
C THR A 94 5.82 -5.48 1.49
N PRO A 95 7.08 -5.21 1.89
CA PRO A 95 8.25 -5.68 1.13
C PRO A 95 8.36 -7.20 1.05
N LEU A 96 7.92 -7.90 2.09
CA LEU A 96 7.84 -9.36 2.06
C LEU A 96 6.88 -9.81 0.95
N HIS A 97 5.68 -9.23 0.87
CA HIS A 97 4.74 -9.53 -0.22
C HIS A 97 5.33 -9.18 -1.59
N VAL A 98 6.05 -8.06 -1.71
CA VAL A 98 6.78 -7.68 -2.94
C VAL A 98 7.77 -8.79 -3.33
N THR A 99 8.60 -9.26 -2.39
CA THR A 99 9.57 -10.33 -2.66
C THR A 99 8.90 -11.63 -3.08
N LEU A 100 7.84 -12.05 -2.38
CA LEU A 100 7.10 -13.28 -2.71
C LEU A 100 6.48 -13.22 -4.11
N ILE A 101 5.96 -12.06 -4.50
CA ILE A 101 5.35 -11.86 -5.82
C ILE A 101 6.42 -11.79 -6.92
N GLU A 102 7.54 -11.09 -6.69
CA GLU A 102 8.67 -11.09 -7.63
C GLU A 102 9.25 -12.50 -7.81
N ASP A 103 9.40 -13.26 -6.73
CA ASP A 103 9.89 -14.63 -6.76
C ASP A 103 8.91 -15.57 -7.51
N ALA A 104 7.61 -15.46 -7.24
CA ALA A 104 6.58 -16.21 -7.96
C ALA A 104 6.57 -15.91 -9.47
N LEU A 105 6.67 -14.62 -9.86
CA LEU A 105 6.73 -14.22 -11.27
C LEU A 105 8.00 -14.73 -11.97
N ASN A 106 9.12 -14.80 -11.25
CA ASN A 106 10.40 -15.30 -11.76
C ASN A 106 10.60 -16.81 -11.58
N ARG A 107 9.60 -17.53 -11.06
CA ARG A 107 9.66 -18.97 -10.73
C ARG A 107 10.85 -19.34 -9.81
N ARG A 108 11.19 -18.44 -8.89
CA ARG A 108 12.21 -18.67 -7.84
C ARG A 108 11.49 -18.92 -6.52
N PHE A 109 12.03 -19.81 -5.69
CA PHE A 109 11.50 -20.06 -4.36
C PHE A 109 12.50 -19.59 -3.32
N ASN A 110 12.11 -18.61 -2.50
CA ASN A 110 12.94 -18.10 -1.42
C ASN A 110 12.37 -18.55 -0.06
N PRO A 111 12.89 -19.65 0.53
CA PRO A 111 12.40 -20.17 1.80
C PRO A 111 12.55 -19.15 2.95
N TRP A 112 13.52 -18.24 2.86
CA TRP A 112 13.72 -17.19 3.86
C TRP A 112 12.63 -16.12 3.85
N ALA A 113 12.02 -15.83 2.70
CA ALA A 113 10.86 -14.97 2.62
C ALA A 113 9.68 -15.60 3.38
N LEU A 114 9.46 -16.92 3.22
CA LEU A 114 8.41 -17.63 3.94
C LEU A 114 8.65 -17.66 5.47
N ILE A 115 9.89 -17.86 5.90
CA ILE A 115 10.25 -17.78 7.33
C ILE A 115 10.03 -16.37 7.88
N ALA A 116 10.43 -15.33 7.14
CA ALA A 116 10.18 -13.94 7.52
C ALA A 116 8.66 -13.64 7.64
N ALA A 117 7.84 -14.23 6.76
CA ALA A 117 6.38 -14.15 6.84
C ALA A 117 5.82 -14.78 8.11
N LEU A 118 6.30 -15.96 8.47
CA LEU A 118 5.88 -16.65 9.70
C LEU A 118 6.28 -15.87 10.95
N VAL A 119 7.52 -15.38 11.02
CA VAL A 119 8.01 -14.55 12.15
C VAL A 119 7.18 -13.29 12.29
N ALA A 120 6.83 -12.63 11.18
CA ALA A 120 5.99 -11.46 11.18
C ALA A 120 4.57 -11.72 11.70
N VAL A 121 3.92 -12.81 11.26
CA VAL A 121 2.58 -13.20 11.73
C VAL A 121 2.60 -13.56 13.21
N CYS A 122 3.61 -14.31 13.66
CA CYS A 122 3.81 -14.63 15.08
C CYS A 122 4.06 -13.36 15.91
N GLY A 123 4.85 -12.41 15.39
CA GLY A 123 5.07 -11.12 16.02
C GLY A 123 3.80 -10.32 16.21
N ALA A 124 2.97 -10.23 15.16
CA ALA A 124 1.66 -9.58 15.23
C ALA A 124 0.76 -10.20 16.31
N ALA A 125 0.77 -11.53 16.44
CA ALA A 125 0.02 -12.25 17.48
C ALA A 125 0.56 -11.97 18.90
N VAL A 126 1.88 -11.88 19.08
CA VAL A 126 2.52 -11.59 20.38
C VAL A 126 2.26 -10.14 20.83
N ILE A 127 2.26 -9.17 19.91
CA ILE A 127 2.00 -7.75 20.22
C ILE A 127 0.63 -7.54 20.89
N ARG A 128 -0.36 -8.38 20.61
CA ARG A 128 -1.74 -8.23 21.09
C ARG A 128 -2.29 -9.47 21.79
N TYR A 129 -1.44 -10.15 22.57
CA TYR A 129 -1.82 -11.35 23.33
C TYR A 129 -2.99 -11.11 24.32
N ASP A 130 -3.10 -9.90 24.88
CA ASP A 130 -4.12 -9.57 25.89
C ASP A 130 -5.54 -9.33 25.33
N ARG A 131 -5.71 -9.20 24.01
CA ARG A 131 -7.01 -8.93 23.37
C ARG A 131 -7.11 -9.59 22.00
N ILE A 132 -6.99 -10.92 21.94
CA ILE A 132 -7.36 -11.70 20.76
C ILE A 132 -8.89 -11.65 20.62
N ASN A 133 -9.40 -10.53 20.12
CA ASN A 133 -10.79 -10.37 19.70
C ASN A 133 -10.88 -10.88 18.24
N PRO A 134 -11.86 -11.72 17.88
CA PRO A 134 -12.12 -12.11 16.48
C PRO A 134 -12.08 -10.95 15.48
N ASP A 135 -12.55 -9.77 15.88
CA ASP A 135 -12.55 -8.56 15.03
C ASP A 135 -11.13 -8.09 14.67
N PHE A 136 -10.17 -8.25 15.58
CA PHE A 136 -8.77 -7.90 15.33
C PHE A 136 -8.15 -8.80 14.27
N PHE A 137 -8.38 -10.11 14.35
CA PHE A 137 -7.83 -11.07 13.39
C PHE A 137 -8.39 -10.80 11.98
N MET A 138 -9.68 -10.47 11.89
CA MET A 138 -10.29 -10.04 10.63
C MET A 138 -9.63 -8.78 10.09
N GLY A 139 -9.41 -7.76 10.94
CA GLY A 139 -8.69 -6.54 10.56
C GLY A 139 -7.28 -6.79 10.05
N PHE A 140 -6.52 -7.64 10.75
CA PHE A 140 -5.19 -8.04 10.35
C PHE A 140 -5.20 -8.74 8.99
N LEU A 141 -6.11 -9.70 8.77
CA LEU A 141 -6.21 -10.44 7.52
C LEU A 141 -6.58 -9.52 6.34
N LEU A 142 -7.53 -8.61 6.55
CA LEU A 142 -7.88 -7.58 5.57
C LEU A 142 -6.66 -6.71 5.24
N LEU A 143 -5.89 -6.29 6.24
CA LEU A 143 -4.70 -5.49 6.02
C LEU A 143 -3.60 -6.27 5.28
N GLN A 144 -3.41 -7.56 5.55
CA GLN A 144 -2.47 -8.37 4.78
C GLN A 144 -2.93 -8.56 3.34
N LEU A 145 -4.23 -8.72 3.10
CA LEU A 145 -4.78 -8.72 1.74
C LEU A 145 -4.55 -7.37 1.04
N ALA A 146 -4.67 -6.27 1.77
CA ALA A 146 -4.32 -4.94 1.25
C ALA A 146 -2.83 -4.85 0.88
N ASN A 147 -1.93 -5.26 1.77
CA ASN A 147 -0.48 -5.28 1.52
C ASN A 147 -0.12 -6.16 0.30
N PHE A 148 -0.74 -7.34 0.19
CA PHE A 148 -0.51 -8.25 -0.93
C PHE A 148 -0.98 -7.65 -2.26
N THR A 149 -2.21 -7.13 -2.32
CA THR A 149 -2.76 -6.55 -3.56
C THR A 149 -2.04 -5.25 -3.95
N TYR A 150 -1.58 -4.47 -2.98
CA TYR A 150 -0.72 -3.31 -3.20
C TYR A 150 0.63 -3.71 -3.80
N ALA A 151 1.31 -4.67 -3.17
CA ALA A 151 2.57 -5.22 -3.65
C ALA A 151 2.43 -5.81 -5.05
N ALA A 152 1.35 -6.57 -5.31
CA ALA A 152 1.04 -7.13 -6.62
C ALA A 152 0.93 -6.04 -7.68
N GLY A 153 0.12 -5.01 -7.41
CA GLY A 153 -0.02 -3.87 -8.31
C GLY A 153 1.30 -3.17 -8.62
N GLN A 154 2.12 -2.92 -7.60
CA GLN A 154 3.43 -2.28 -7.75
C GLN A 154 4.38 -3.11 -8.60
N VAL A 155 4.49 -4.41 -8.32
CA VAL A 155 5.38 -5.32 -9.06
C VAL A 155 4.90 -5.49 -10.51
N LEU A 156 3.59 -5.72 -10.71
CA LEU A 156 3.01 -5.85 -12.04
C LEU A 156 3.16 -4.57 -12.86
N TYR A 157 3.00 -3.39 -12.25
CA TYR A 157 3.20 -2.10 -12.91
C TYR A 157 4.62 -1.97 -13.46
N LYS A 158 5.63 -2.28 -12.63
CA LYS A 158 7.04 -2.23 -13.03
C LYS A 158 7.32 -3.13 -14.23
N HIS A 159 6.83 -4.36 -14.21
CA HIS A 159 6.99 -5.31 -15.33
C HIS A 159 6.22 -4.88 -16.58
N LEU A 160 4.99 -4.37 -16.41
CA LEU A 160 4.14 -3.94 -17.51
C LEU A 160 4.75 -2.77 -18.28
N VAL A 161 5.27 -1.77 -17.55
CA VAL A 161 5.96 -0.62 -18.11
C VAL A 161 7.25 -1.02 -18.81
N ALA A 162 8.03 -1.93 -18.22
CA ALA A 162 9.26 -2.42 -18.83
C ALA A 162 9.00 -3.21 -20.13
N LYS A 163 7.90 -3.97 -20.19
CA LYS A 163 7.50 -4.75 -21.37
C LYS A 163 6.91 -3.90 -22.49
N HIS A 164 6.32 -2.75 -22.17
CA HIS A 164 5.68 -1.85 -23.14
C HIS A 164 6.28 -0.43 -23.04
N PRO A 165 7.57 -0.28 -23.41
CA PRO A 165 8.20 1.03 -23.49
C PRO A 165 7.45 1.89 -24.52
N SER A 166 7.31 3.18 -24.24
CA SER A 166 6.69 4.11 -25.18
C SER A 166 7.13 5.53 -24.87
N ASP A 167 7.27 6.31 -25.94
CA ASP A 167 7.70 7.70 -25.90
C ASP A 167 6.66 8.64 -25.26
N LEU A 168 5.44 8.14 -25.02
CA LEU A 168 4.40 8.91 -24.35
C LEU A 168 4.67 9.00 -22.85
N PRO A 169 4.54 10.22 -22.26
CA PRO A 169 4.63 10.40 -20.82
C PRO A 169 3.68 9.46 -20.06
N HIS A 170 4.15 8.90 -18.95
CA HIS A 170 3.42 7.89 -18.17
C HIS A 170 2.02 8.36 -17.75
N TYR A 171 1.85 9.64 -17.40
CA TYR A 171 0.57 10.20 -16.97
C TYR A 171 -0.52 10.08 -18.05
N ARG A 172 -0.17 10.12 -19.35
CA ARG A 172 -1.13 10.00 -20.46
C ARG A 172 -1.70 8.60 -20.65
N ARG A 173 -1.09 7.59 -20.02
CA ARG A 173 -1.54 6.20 -20.04
C ARG A 173 -2.02 5.74 -18.66
N PHE A 174 -1.95 6.61 -17.65
CA PHE A 174 -2.22 6.26 -16.25
C PHE A 174 -3.71 6.23 -15.91
N GLY A 175 -4.61 6.91 -16.64
CA GLY A 175 -6.03 6.89 -16.28
C GLY A 175 -6.71 5.51 -16.33
N PHE A 176 -6.20 4.56 -17.12
CA PHE A 176 -6.66 3.17 -17.08
C PHE A 176 -6.47 2.52 -15.70
N PHE A 177 -5.48 2.96 -14.92
CA PHE A 177 -5.34 2.57 -13.52
C PHE A 177 -6.58 2.95 -12.70
N TYR A 178 -7.02 4.20 -12.79
CA TYR A 178 -8.17 4.67 -12.02
C TYR A 178 -9.49 4.10 -12.50
N LEU A 179 -9.62 3.78 -13.80
CA LEU A 179 -10.77 3.02 -14.29
C LEU A 179 -10.84 1.62 -13.69
N GLY A 180 -9.68 0.94 -13.60
CA GLY A 180 -9.59 -0.36 -12.96
C GLY A 180 -9.95 -0.32 -11.48
N ALA A 181 -9.48 0.71 -10.77
CA ALA A 181 -9.83 0.92 -9.38
C ALA A 181 -11.32 1.23 -9.19
N LEU A 182 -11.89 2.05 -10.08
CA LEU A 182 -13.31 2.40 -10.05
C LEU A 182 -14.20 1.19 -10.29
N ALA A 183 -13.77 0.27 -11.16
CA ALA A 183 -14.46 -1.00 -11.42
C ALA A 183 -14.57 -1.89 -10.17
N VAL A 184 -13.77 -1.67 -9.13
CA VAL A 184 -13.87 -2.35 -7.84
C VAL A 184 -14.59 -1.49 -6.81
N ALA A 185 -14.19 -0.22 -6.68
CA ALA A 185 -14.70 0.68 -5.64
C ALA A 185 -16.18 1.03 -5.83
N LEU A 186 -16.64 1.21 -7.07
CA LEU A 186 -18.03 1.56 -7.35
C LEU A 186 -18.98 0.41 -7.02
N PRO A 187 -18.78 -0.84 -7.51
CA PRO A 187 -19.60 -1.96 -7.08
C PRO A 187 -19.52 -2.21 -5.56
N ALA A 188 -18.34 -2.06 -4.95
CA ALA A 188 -18.19 -2.26 -3.52
C ALA A 188 -19.05 -1.26 -2.71
N PHE A 189 -19.09 0.01 -3.11
CA PHE A 189 -19.98 0.99 -2.48
C PHE A 189 -21.46 0.72 -2.76
N LEU A 190 -21.83 0.36 -3.99
CA LEU A 190 -23.22 0.07 -4.33
C LEU A 190 -23.78 -1.16 -3.60
N LEU A 191 -22.94 -2.16 -3.32
CA LEU A 191 -23.33 -3.40 -2.65
C LEU A 191 -23.25 -3.33 -1.12
N PHE A 192 -22.25 -2.62 -0.56
CA PHE A 192 -21.94 -2.65 0.87
C PHE A 192 -21.90 -1.28 1.55
N GLY A 193 -21.94 -0.20 0.79
CA GLY A 193 -21.88 1.17 1.30
C GLY A 193 -23.14 1.54 2.07
N LYS A 194 -22.96 2.32 3.13
CA LYS A 194 -24.06 2.82 3.95
C LYS A 194 -24.26 4.32 3.72
N SER A 195 -25.33 4.67 3.01
CA SER A 195 -25.70 6.08 2.75
C SER A 195 -26.01 6.90 4.01
N ASN A 196 -26.19 6.26 5.16
CA ASN A 196 -26.44 6.91 6.45
C ASN A 196 -25.15 7.38 7.15
N PHE A 197 -23.96 7.04 6.62
CA PHE A 197 -22.65 7.42 7.17
C PHE A 197 -21.86 8.27 6.16
N LEU A 198 -22.54 9.24 5.55
CA LEU A 198 -21.89 10.23 4.68
C LEU A 198 -21.23 11.33 5.52
N PRO A 199 -20.19 12.01 5.00
CA PRO A 199 -19.51 13.04 5.78
C PRO A 199 -20.42 14.23 6.06
N GLU A 200 -20.65 14.52 7.34
CA GLU A 200 -21.48 15.63 7.80
C GLU A 200 -20.65 16.90 8.05
N ALA A 201 -19.37 16.73 8.41
CA ALA A 201 -18.51 17.85 8.75
C ALA A 201 -17.71 18.36 7.53
N PRO A 202 -17.58 19.69 7.35
CA PRO A 202 -16.74 20.28 6.28
C PRO A 202 -15.29 19.81 6.33
N LEU A 203 -14.76 19.53 7.53
CA LEU A 203 -13.41 19.02 7.72
C LEU A 203 -13.23 17.64 7.08
N GLN A 204 -14.22 16.74 7.19
CA GLN A 204 -14.15 15.40 6.60
C GLN A 204 -14.11 15.47 5.07
N TRP A 205 -14.86 16.41 4.48
CA TRP A 205 -14.78 16.69 3.04
C TRP A 205 -13.42 17.24 2.64
N GLY A 206 -12.86 18.17 3.42
CA GLY A 206 -11.50 18.68 3.21
C GLY A 206 -10.45 17.56 3.23
N VAL A 207 -10.55 16.64 4.20
CA VAL A 207 -9.69 15.45 4.29
C VAL A 207 -9.88 14.54 3.07
N LEU A 208 -11.12 14.25 2.64
CA LEU A 208 -11.38 13.43 1.45
C LEU A 208 -10.81 14.06 0.17
N VAL A 209 -10.92 15.38 0.01
CA VAL A 209 -10.35 16.11 -1.12
C VAL A 209 -8.82 16.02 -1.12
N PHE A 210 -8.18 16.25 0.03
CA PHE A 210 -6.73 16.09 0.17
C PHE A 210 -6.30 14.65 -0.13
N LEU A 211 -7.00 13.67 0.43
CA LEU A 211 -6.70 12.25 0.22
C LEU A 211 -6.95 11.82 -1.23
N GLY A 212 -7.92 12.40 -1.93
CA GLY A 212 -8.23 12.11 -3.33
C GLY A 212 -7.23 12.75 -4.30
N LEU A 213 -6.96 14.05 -4.15
CA LEU A 213 -6.12 14.77 -5.10
C LEU A 213 -4.62 14.60 -4.81
N VAL A 214 -4.21 14.75 -3.54
CA VAL A 214 -2.79 14.75 -3.17
C VAL A 214 -2.30 13.33 -2.94
N SER A 215 -2.92 12.62 -2.00
CA SER A 215 -2.47 11.27 -1.60
C SER A 215 -2.71 10.23 -2.70
N THR A 216 -3.90 10.26 -3.29
CA THR A 216 -4.28 9.28 -4.31
C THR A 216 -3.78 9.70 -5.68
N ALA A 217 -4.24 10.82 -6.24
CA ALA A 217 -3.94 11.17 -7.63
C ALA A 217 -2.44 11.35 -7.86
N LEU A 218 -1.83 12.31 -7.14
CA LEU A 218 -0.41 12.63 -7.30
C LEU A 218 0.50 11.62 -6.62
N GLY A 219 0.16 11.23 -5.39
CA GLY A 219 0.97 10.34 -4.57
C GLY A 219 1.22 8.99 -5.24
N LEU A 220 0.18 8.35 -5.76
CA LEU A 220 0.32 7.03 -6.40
C LEU A 220 0.99 7.09 -7.76
N TYR A 221 0.74 8.14 -8.54
CA TYR A 221 1.44 8.32 -9.80
C TYR A 221 2.95 8.45 -9.57
N TRP A 222 3.36 9.28 -8.60
CA TRP A 222 4.77 9.43 -8.24
C TRP A 222 5.36 8.19 -7.57
N TRP A 223 4.56 7.44 -6.80
CA TRP A 223 4.99 6.17 -6.23
C TRP A 223 5.31 5.15 -7.31
N ASN A 224 4.36 4.88 -8.20
CA ASN A 224 4.51 3.89 -9.27
C ASN A 224 5.62 4.29 -10.24
N LYS A 225 5.74 5.60 -10.57
CA LYS A 225 6.87 6.11 -11.33
C LYS A 225 8.19 5.91 -10.58
N GLY A 226 8.23 6.24 -9.29
CA GLY A 226 9.42 6.10 -8.44
C GLY A 226 9.87 4.64 -8.30
N ALA A 227 8.94 3.72 -8.17
CA ALA A 227 9.18 2.28 -8.07
C ALA A 227 9.86 1.70 -9.32
N CYS A 228 9.58 2.25 -10.50
CA CYS A 228 10.26 1.88 -11.73
C CYS A 228 11.71 2.41 -11.82
N LEU A 229 12.07 3.42 -11.04
CA LEU A 229 13.38 4.10 -11.10
C LEU A 229 14.37 3.62 -10.04
N VAL A 230 13.99 2.66 -9.18
CA VAL A 230 14.82 2.17 -8.09
C VAL A 230 14.91 0.64 -8.11
N ASN A 231 15.98 0.10 -7.52
CA ASN A 231 16.10 -1.34 -7.31
C ASN A 231 15.14 -1.84 -6.20
N GLY A 232 14.94 -3.16 -6.13
CA GLY A 232 14.02 -3.78 -5.17
C GLY A 232 14.38 -3.49 -3.70
N GLY A 233 15.68 -3.45 -3.37
CA GLY A 233 16.14 -3.14 -2.01
C GLY A 233 15.78 -1.72 -1.57
N THR A 234 16.01 -0.72 -2.42
CA THR A 234 15.58 0.66 -2.16
C THR A 234 14.07 0.77 -2.05
N LEU A 235 13.34 0.10 -2.93
CA LEU A 235 11.87 0.09 -2.90
C LEU A 235 11.32 -0.53 -1.62
N ALA A 236 11.95 -1.59 -1.12
CA ALA A 236 11.61 -2.22 0.17
C ALA A 236 11.82 -1.26 1.35
N VAL A 237 12.94 -0.51 1.35
CA VAL A 237 13.18 0.52 2.38
C VAL A 237 12.12 1.62 2.31
N MET A 238 11.80 2.11 1.11
CA MET A 238 10.81 3.17 0.94
C MET A 238 9.39 2.71 1.34
N ASN A 239 9.02 1.47 1.02
CA ASN A 239 7.75 0.85 1.44
C ASN A 239 7.62 0.71 2.97
N ASN A 240 8.71 0.82 3.72
CA ASN A 240 8.65 0.74 5.18
C ASN A 240 8.89 2.10 5.85
N LEU A 241 9.33 3.10 5.09
CA LEU A 241 9.72 4.39 5.65
C LEU A 241 8.50 5.19 6.16
N HIS A 242 7.30 4.95 5.63
CA HIS A 242 6.09 5.63 6.11
C HIS A 242 5.68 5.15 7.50
N VAL A 243 6.12 3.97 7.93
CA VAL A 243 5.80 3.40 9.25
C VAL A 243 6.39 4.24 10.39
N PRO A 244 7.73 4.43 10.50
CA PRO A 244 8.30 5.25 11.57
C PRO A 244 7.86 6.71 11.47
N VAL A 245 7.75 7.26 10.25
CA VAL A 245 7.29 8.64 10.05
C VAL A 245 5.84 8.80 10.50
N GLY A 246 4.97 7.87 10.12
CA GLY A 246 3.55 7.88 10.49
C GLY A 246 3.36 7.72 11.99
N LEU A 247 4.12 6.83 12.62
CA LEU A 247 4.10 6.66 14.08
C LEU A 247 4.55 7.94 14.79
N LEU A 248 5.64 8.56 14.35
CA LEU A 248 6.11 9.84 14.92
C LEU A 248 5.07 10.95 14.78
N LEU A 249 4.49 11.12 13.58
CA LEU A 249 3.44 12.11 13.36
C LEU A 249 2.20 11.84 14.20
N ASN A 250 1.79 10.57 14.31
CA ASN A 250 0.64 10.19 15.10
C ASN A 250 0.85 10.47 16.59
N LEU A 251 2.01 10.11 17.15
CA LEU A 251 2.37 10.35 18.54
C LEU A 251 2.53 11.84 18.85
N LEU A 252 3.15 12.62 17.97
CA LEU A 252 3.40 14.05 18.20
C LEU A 252 2.11 14.89 18.15
N ILE A 253 1.20 14.55 17.24
CA ILE A 253 0.03 15.39 16.95
C ILE A 253 -1.21 14.91 17.71
N TRP A 254 -1.47 13.59 17.76
CA TRP A 254 -2.72 13.05 18.28
C TRP A 254 -2.55 12.25 19.58
N ASN A 255 -1.50 11.45 19.70
CA ASN A 255 -1.43 10.40 20.72
C ASN A 255 -0.22 10.52 21.66
N GLN A 256 -0.05 11.71 22.25
CA GLN A 256 1.11 12.05 23.11
C GLN A 256 1.26 11.17 24.37
N HIS A 257 0.23 10.40 24.74
CA HIS A 257 0.16 9.62 25.98
C HIS A 257 0.22 8.10 25.75
N GLU A 258 0.46 7.63 24.51
CA GLU A 258 0.44 6.19 24.22
C GLU A 258 1.65 5.44 24.82
N GLU A 259 1.43 4.20 25.30
CA GLU A 259 2.48 3.37 25.88
C GLU A 259 3.48 2.89 24.81
N LEU A 260 4.58 3.64 24.67
CA LEU A 260 5.68 3.38 23.73
C LEU A 260 6.25 1.95 23.81
N GLY A 261 6.10 1.25 24.94
CA GLY A 261 6.63 -0.10 25.14
C GLY A 261 6.08 -1.14 24.16
N ARG A 262 4.78 -1.11 23.86
CA ARG A 262 4.13 -2.07 22.94
C ARG A 262 4.48 -1.79 21.48
N LEU A 263 4.58 -0.51 21.13
CA LEU A 263 5.10 -0.03 19.85
C LEU A 263 6.55 -0.48 19.62
N PHE A 264 7.39 -0.40 20.66
CA PHE A 264 8.79 -0.81 20.58
C PHE A 264 8.93 -2.33 20.39
N LEU A 265 8.15 -3.12 21.13
CA LEU A 265 8.07 -4.57 20.94
C LEU A 265 7.63 -4.91 19.53
N GLY A 266 6.56 -4.30 19.03
CA GLY A 266 6.08 -4.55 17.68
C GLY A 266 7.09 -4.17 16.59
N GLY A 267 7.67 -2.98 16.70
CA GLY A 267 8.75 -2.53 15.83
C GLY A 267 9.94 -3.47 15.85
N SER A 268 10.35 -3.99 17.01
CA SER A 268 11.50 -4.90 17.13
C SER A 268 11.29 -6.25 16.45
N VAL A 269 10.12 -6.87 16.60
CA VAL A 269 9.81 -8.16 15.96
C VAL A 269 9.73 -8.02 14.44
N ILE A 270 9.16 -6.90 14.01
CA ILE A 270 9.07 -6.52 12.61
C ILE A 270 10.46 -6.28 11.99
N LEU A 271 11.34 -5.56 12.70
CA LEU A 271 12.72 -5.34 12.27
C LEU A 271 13.48 -6.66 12.18
N ALA A 272 13.24 -7.59 13.11
CA ALA A 272 13.78 -8.94 13.05
C ALA A 272 13.28 -9.72 11.82
N ALA A 273 11.99 -9.66 11.49
CA ALA A 273 11.43 -10.29 10.29
C ALA A 273 12.06 -9.75 9.00
N VAL A 274 12.23 -8.42 8.91
CA VAL A 274 12.91 -7.77 7.77
C VAL A 274 14.39 -8.17 7.71
N TRP A 275 15.07 -8.26 8.86
CA TRP A 275 16.47 -8.70 8.92
C TRP A 275 16.63 -10.14 8.42
N ILE A 276 15.78 -11.06 8.87
CA ILE A 276 15.77 -12.47 8.44
C ILE A 276 15.54 -12.57 6.93
N SER A 277 14.59 -11.81 6.39
CA SER A 277 14.36 -11.74 4.93
C SER A 277 15.62 -11.32 4.16
N ARG A 278 16.39 -10.35 4.69
CA ARG A 278 17.64 -9.88 4.08
C ARG A 278 18.78 -10.90 4.12
N LEU A 279 18.83 -11.76 5.13
CA LEU A 279 19.83 -12.83 5.21
C LEU A 279 19.69 -13.82 4.03
N GLY A 280 18.46 -14.10 3.60
CA GLY A 280 18.20 -14.96 2.44
C GLY A 280 18.61 -14.34 1.09
N ILE A 281 18.57 -13.02 0.98
CA ILE A 281 19.01 -12.30 -0.24
C ILE A 281 20.54 -12.35 -0.37
N ARG A 282 21.29 -12.27 0.75
CA ARG A 282 22.75 -12.35 0.75
C ARG A 282 23.30 -13.73 0.36
N GLN A 283 22.57 -14.80 0.66
CA GLN A 283 22.98 -16.16 0.31
C GLN A 283 22.69 -16.53 -1.16
N SER A 284 21.76 -15.80 -1.81
CA SER A 284 21.37 -16.02 -3.21
C SER A 284 22.20 -15.20 -4.22
N ALA A 285 23.26 -14.50 -3.78
CA ALA A 285 24.18 -13.82 -4.68
C ALA A 285 24.89 -14.87 -5.56
N PRO A 286 24.95 -14.68 -6.89
CA PRO A 286 25.66 -15.61 -7.76
C PRO A 286 27.13 -15.67 -7.34
N ILE A 287 27.61 -16.90 -7.11
CA ILE A 287 29.03 -17.21 -6.97
C ILE A 287 29.74 -16.54 -8.16
N ALA A 288 30.67 -15.62 -7.87
CA ALA A 288 31.46 -14.97 -8.90
C ALA A 288 32.06 -16.03 -9.83
N PRO A 289 32.03 -15.87 -11.17
CA PRO A 289 32.69 -16.82 -12.04
C PRO A 289 34.18 -16.87 -11.66
N PRO A 290 34.81 -18.06 -11.65
CA PRO A 290 36.21 -18.19 -11.30
C PRO A 290 37.03 -17.30 -12.22
N GLU A 291 37.92 -16.50 -11.63
CA GLU A 291 38.92 -15.73 -12.37
C GLU A 291 39.66 -16.72 -13.29
N THR A 292 39.44 -16.59 -14.59
CA THR A 292 40.29 -17.22 -15.59
C THR A 292 41.66 -16.56 -15.50
N ARG A 293 42.61 -17.24 -14.83
CA ARG A 293 44.04 -17.04 -15.02
C ARG A 293 44.58 -18.08 -15.98
#